data_AF-A0A9D1EUA4-F1
#
_entry.id   AF-A0A9D1EUA4-F1
#
_cell.length_a   1.000
_cell.length_b   1.000
_cell.length_c   1.000
_cell.angle_alpha   90.00
_cell.angle_beta   90.00
_cell.angle_gamma   90.00
#
_symmetry.space_group_name_H-M   'P 1'
#
loop_
_entity.id
_entity.type
_entity.pdbx_description
1 polymer ?
#
loop_
_entity_poly.entity_id
_entity_poly.type
_entity_poly.pdbx_seq_one_letter_code
_entity_poly.pdbx_strand_id
1 'polypeptide(L)' 'GAAVGQEPVVTQEYITTSRGMGTAIDFALELVRLLAGEEKSQSVAQSILYKG' A
#
# COMPACT_ATOMS: atom_id res chain seq x y z
N GLY A 1 -14.65 -4.23 -17.21
CA GLY A 1 -14.23 -5.30 -16.28
C GLY A 1 -12.87 -4.94 -15.72
N ALA A 2 -12.47 -5.53 -14.59
CA ALA A 2 -11.13 -5.31 -14.03
C ALA A 2 -10.11 -6.29 -14.65
N ALA A 3 -8.90 -5.81 -14.94
CA ALA A 3 -7.77 -6.69 -15.23
C ALA A 3 -7.25 -7.27 -13.91
N VAL A 4 -7.05 -8.58 -13.85
CA VAL A 4 -6.62 -9.26 -12.62
C VAL A 4 -5.11 -9.35 -12.57
N GLY A 5 -4.49 -8.69 -11.59
CA GLY A 5 -3.07 -8.72 -11.29
C GLY A 5 -2.72 -9.67 -10.14
N GLN A 6 -1.42 -9.83 -9.87
CA GLN A 6 -0.91 -10.62 -8.72
C GLN A 6 -0.13 -9.77 -7.71
N GLU A 7 0.01 -8.48 -7.98
CA GLU A 7 0.65 -7.49 -7.12
C GLU A 7 -0.09 -7.40 -5.78
N PRO A 8 0.65 -7.20 -4.66
CA PRO A 8 0.04 -7.14 -3.33
C PRO A 8 -0.90 -5.94 -3.16
N VAL A 9 -0.54 -4.82 -3.80
CA VAL A 9 -1.30 -3.57 -3.84
C VAL A 9 -1.13 -2.92 -5.20
N VAL A 10 -2.22 -2.40 -5.77
CA VAL A 10 -2.21 -1.66 -7.05
C VAL A 10 -3.04 -0.40 -6.91
N THR A 11 -2.50 0.74 -7.33
CA THR A 11 -3.21 2.01 -7.46
C THR A 11 -3.40 2.35 -8.93
N GLN A 12 -4.66 2.49 -9.35
CA GLN A 12 -5.02 3.05 -10.65
C GLN A 12 -5.75 4.37 -10.43
N GLU A 13 -5.07 5.48 -10.75
CA GLU A 13 -5.52 6.85 -10.50
C GLU A 13 -5.95 7.05 -9.03
N TYR A 14 -7.26 6.99 -8.76
CA TYR A 14 -7.86 7.22 -7.45
C TYR A 14 -8.34 5.94 -6.75
N ILE A 15 -8.15 4.77 -7.36
CA ILE A 15 -8.61 3.49 -6.83
C ILE A 15 -7.40 2.64 -6.46
N THR A 16 -7.26 2.31 -5.17
CA THR A 16 -6.25 1.39 -4.66
C THR A 16 -6.91 0.08 -4.24
N THR A 17 -6.40 -1.04 -4.74
CA THR A 17 -6.88 -2.40 -4.42
C THR A 17 -5.76 -3.24 -3.81
N SER A 18 -6.14 -4.24 -3.02
CA SER A 18 -5.22 -5.16 -2.35
C SER A 18 -5.77 -6.59 -2.32
N ARG A 19 -4.92 -7.58 -2.06
CA ARG A 19 -5.28 -9.01 -2.16
C ARG A 19 -5.95 -9.60 -0.91
N GLY A 20 -5.82 -8.96 0.24
CA GLY A 20 -6.46 -9.39 1.49
C GLY A 20 -5.60 -9.14 2.74
N MET A 21 -5.85 -9.90 3.81
CA MET A 21 -5.19 -9.66 5.10
C MET A 21 -3.66 -9.76 5.07
N GLY A 22 -3.11 -10.62 4.19
CA GLY A 22 -1.65 -10.80 4.06
C GLY A 22 -0.92 -9.58 3.48
N THR A 23 -1.64 -8.63 2.89
CA THR A 23 -1.12 -7.41 2.25
C THR A 23 -1.68 -6.15 2.89
N ALA A 24 -2.24 -6.27 4.11
CA ALA A 24 -2.88 -5.16 4.79
C ALA A 24 -1.90 -4.03 5.16
N ILE A 25 -0.66 -4.39 5.53
CA ILE A 25 0.37 -3.41 5.86
C ILE A 25 0.83 -2.68 4.59
N ASP A 26 1.13 -3.41 3.50
CA ASP A 26 1.44 -2.81 2.20
C ASP A 26 0.36 -1.84 1.75
N PHE A 27 -0.91 -2.24 1.91
CA PHE A 27 -2.05 -1.42 1.52
C PHE A 27 -2.13 -0.14 2.33
N ALA A 28 -1.98 -0.22 3.65
CA ALA A 28 -1.97 0.94 4.52
C ALA A 28 -0.80 1.89 4.19
N LEU A 29 0.39 1.35 3.93
CA LEU A 29 1.57 2.15 3.56
C LEU A 29 1.41 2.83 2.19
N GLU A 30 0.78 2.17 1.22
CA GLU A 30 0.43 2.79 -0.07
C GLU A 30 -0.55 3.96 0.12
N LEU A 31 -1.56 3.80 0.99
CA LEU A 31 -2.49 4.90 1.29
C LEU A 31 -1.79 6.07 1.98
N VAL A 32 -0.89 5.80 2.93
CA VAL A 32 -0.08 6.85 3.56
C VAL A 32 0.80 7.55 2.51
N ARG A 33 1.40 6.81 1.58
CA ARG A 33 2.20 7.37 0.49
C ARG A 33 1.38 8.29 -0.41
N LEU A 34 0.19 7.86 -0.80
CA LEU A 34 -0.71 8.63 -1.68
C LEU A 34 -1.26 9.89 -1.00
N LEU A 35 -1.57 9.83 0.30
CA LEU A 35 -2.24 10.92 1.02
C LEU A 35 -1.28 11.87 1.75
N ALA A 36 -0.14 11.37 2.23
CA ALA A 36 0.80 12.09 3.08
C ALA A 36 2.24 12.09 2.55
N GLY A 37 2.50 11.43 1.41
CA GLY A 37 3.80 11.40 0.76
C GLY A 37 4.70 10.23 1.18
N GLU A 38 5.74 10.02 0.36
CA GLU A 38 6.69 8.92 0.49
C GLU A 38 7.42 8.91 1.83
N GLU A 39 7.97 10.05 2.26
CA GLU A 39 8.71 10.18 3.50
C GLU A 39 7.88 9.73 4.71
N LYS A 40 6.58 10.10 4.73
CA LYS A 40 5.70 9.72 5.82
C LYS A 40 5.42 8.21 5.82
N SER A 41 5.22 7.62 4.65
CA SER A 41 5.03 6.17 4.51
C SER A 41 6.24 5.40 5.03
N GLN A 42 7.46 5.81 4.63
CA GLN A 42 8.70 5.20 5.09
C GLN A 42 8.90 5.35 6.60
N SER A 43 8.62 6.53 7.16
CA SER A 43 8.67 6.78 8.60
C SER A 43 7.72 5.85 9.36
N VAL A 44 6.49 5.67 8.87
CA VAL A 44 5.51 4.75 9.46
C VAL A 44 6.01 3.31 9.37
N ALA A 45 6.49 2.86 8.21
CA ALA A 45 7.01 1.50 8.01
C ALA A 45 8.16 1.18 8.99
N GLN A 46 9.10 2.12 9.18
CA GLN A 46 10.19 2.00 10.14
C GLN A 46 9.69 1.92 11.58
N SER A 47 8.70 2.75 11.96
CA SER A 47 8.17 2.78 13.33
C SER A 47 7.50 1.46 13.77
N ILE A 48 7.00 0.68 12.82
CA ILE A 48 6.38 -0.62 13.06
C ILE A 48 7.29 -1.81 12.72
N LEU A 49 8.59 -1.55 12.47
CA LEU A 49 9.60 -2.56 12.11
C LEU A 49 9.22 -3.41 10.89
N TYR A 50 8.50 -2.83 9.94
CA TYR A 50 8.08 -3.52 8.73
C TYR A 50 9.22 -3.61 7.71
N LYS A 51 9.35 -4.78 7.07
CA LYS A 51 10.38 -5.10 6.06
C LYS A 51 9.79 -5.69 4.78
N GLY A 52 8.54 -5.36 4.47
CA GLY A 52 7.82 -5.84 3.29
C GLY A 52 8.55 -5.57 1.98
#